data_AF-A0A8T4MFS5-F1
#
_entry.id   AF-A0A8T4MFS5-F1
#
_cell.length_a   1.000
_cell.length_b   1.000
_cell.length_c   1.000
_cell.angle_alpha   90.00
_cell.angle_beta   90.00
_cell.angle_gamma   90.00
#
_symmetry.space_group_name_H-M   'P 1'
#
loop_
_entity.id
_entity.type
_entity.pdbx_description
1 polymer ?
#
loop_
_entity_poly.entity_id
_entity_poly.type
_entity_poly.pdbx_seq_one_letter_code
_entity_poly.pdbx_strand_id
1 'polypeptide(L)'
;MKKRKLKDNKNLKKIHRINNKINKIIIIIIAIIILILALFFVAVRFTGRVVGQVTGEATSTAIYNCSDSDNGIDYFTKGICEDRKQKYEDACYGKNGLWEYYCPRDKYACIMQESACPYGCEDGRCLKKGELSVVDNPVINSTETNTTEINTASGNNPIVTKENSPAVEIIKNPYLIILIVLVIVVLLIIVFLVLFIKKSARLKKSSIKLKLK
;
A
#
# COMPACT_ATOMS: atom_id res chain seq x y z
N MET A 1 39.80 -59.76 44.42
CA MET A 1 39.92 -59.08 43.10
C MET A 1 38.80 -59.42 42.09
N LYS A 2 38.35 -60.68 41.92
CA LYS A 2 37.31 -61.09 40.94
C LYS A 2 35.94 -60.39 41.05
N LYS A 3 35.47 -60.07 42.27
CA LYS A 3 34.13 -59.44 42.48
C LYS A 3 34.03 -58.01 41.94
N ARG A 4 35.13 -57.26 41.83
CA ARG A 4 35.12 -55.88 41.29
C ARG A 4 34.90 -55.88 39.77
N LYS A 5 35.64 -56.71 39.02
CA LYS A 5 35.51 -56.84 37.55
C LYS A 5 34.10 -57.23 37.06
N LEU A 6 33.37 -58.02 37.86
CA LEU A 6 32.00 -58.43 37.50
C LEU A 6 30.97 -57.30 37.68
N LYS A 7 31.19 -56.40 38.65
CA LYS A 7 30.32 -55.23 38.89
C LYS A 7 30.48 -54.20 37.77
N ASP A 8 31.70 -54.03 37.27
CA ASP A 8 32.02 -53.09 36.18
C ASP A 8 31.36 -53.50 34.84
N ASN A 9 31.32 -54.80 34.55
CA ASN A 9 30.68 -55.32 33.34
C ASN A 9 29.13 -55.17 33.37
N LYS A 10 28.51 -55.32 34.55
CA LYS A 10 27.06 -55.05 34.70
C LYS A 10 26.71 -53.57 34.47
N ASN A 11 27.55 -52.66 34.96
CA ASN A 11 27.36 -51.22 34.77
C ASN A 11 27.53 -50.80 33.29
N LEU A 12 28.50 -51.39 32.58
CA LEU A 12 28.71 -51.12 31.16
C LEU A 12 27.51 -51.56 30.30
N LYS A 13 26.93 -52.74 30.57
CA LYS A 13 25.71 -53.20 29.90
C LYS A 13 24.51 -52.29 30.18
N LYS A 14 24.39 -51.74 31.39
CA LYS A 14 23.33 -50.79 31.75
C LYS A 14 23.47 -49.47 30.96
N ILE A 15 24.68 -48.94 30.84
CA ILE A 15 24.96 -47.72 30.05
C ILE A 15 24.63 -47.93 28.57
N HIS A 16 25.01 -49.07 27.99
CA HIS A 16 24.69 -49.37 26.59
C HIS A 16 23.17 -49.41 26.33
N ARG A 17 22.39 -49.96 27.26
CA ARG A 17 20.92 -49.97 27.14
C ARG A 17 20.32 -48.57 27.20
N ILE A 18 20.86 -47.70 28.07
CA ILE A 18 20.40 -46.31 28.19
C ILE A 18 20.69 -45.53 26.91
N ASN A 19 21.90 -45.63 26.35
CA ASN A 19 22.25 -44.94 25.10
C ASN A 19 21.39 -45.38 23.92
N ASN A 20 21.06 -46.67 23.83
CA ASN A 20 20.17 -47.16 22.78
C ASN A 20 18.74 -46.61 22.93
N LYS A 21 18.22 -46.49 24.16
CA LYS A 21 16.93 -45.85 24.42
C LYS A 21 16.95 -44.36 24.05
N ILE A 22 18.02 -43.64 24.40
CA ILE A 22 18.19 -42.21 24.07
C ILE A 22 18.25 -42.00 22.56
N ASN A 23 19.00 -42.82 21.83
CA ASN A 23 19.07 -42.73 20.36
C ASN A 23 17.70 -42.96 19.71
N LYS A 24 16.91 -43.92 20.21
CA LYS A 24 15.53 -44.14 19.73
C LYS A 24 14.64 -42.92 19.98
N ILE A 25 14.74 -42.29 21.15
CA ILE A 25 13.98 -41.06 21.46
C ILE A 25 14.39 -39.92 20.53
N ILE A 26 15.70 -39.72 20.27
CA ILE A 26 16.18 -38.69 19.36
C ILE A 26 15.63 -38.91 17.94
N ILE A 27 15.64 -40.15 17.44
CA ILE A 27 15.10 -40.48 16.11
C ILE A 27 13.61 -40.15 16.03
N ILE A 28 12.83 -40.45 17.08
CA ILE A 28 11.40 -40.12 17.14
C ILE A 28 11.18 -38.59 17.12
N ILE A 29 11.96 -37.83 17.87
CA ILE A 29 11.87 -36.36 17.89
C ILE A 29 12.18 -35.77 16.51
N ILE A 30 13.24 -36.26 15.85
CA ILE A 30 13.61 -35.81 14.49
C ILE A 30 12.48 -36.10 13.50
N ALA A 31 11.86 -37.29 13.58
CA ALA A 31 10.73 -37.64 12.72
C ALA A 31 9.51 -36.71 12.92
N ILE A 32 9.20 -36.35 14.16
CA ILE A 32 8.11 -35.41 14.49
C ILE A 32 8.41 -34.01 13.94
N ILE A 33 9.65 -33.52 14.06
CA ILE A 33 10.03 -32.21 13.52
C ILE A 33 9.89 -32.18 11.99
N ILE A 34 10.35 -33.23 11.30
CA ILE A 34 10.21 -33.35 9.84
C ILE A 34 8.73 -33.36 9.44
N LEU A 35 7.87 -34.06 10.19
CA LEU A 35 6.43 -34.09 9.95
C LEU A 35 5.80 -32.70 10.10
N ILE A 36 6.14 -31.96 11.16
CA ILE A 36 5.63 -30.59 11.40
C ILE A 36 6.08 -29.64 10.28
N LEU A 37 7.35 -29.72 9.85
CA LEU A 37 7.85 -28.90 8.74
C LEU A 37 7.17 -29.23 7.41
N ALA A 38 6.90 -30.51 7.14
CA ALA A 38 6.15 -30.92 5.96
C ALA A 38 4.71 -30.38 5.98
N LEU A 39 4.02 -30.48 7.12
CA LEU A 39 2.67 -29.93 7.31
C LEU A 39 2.65 -28.40 7.14
N PHE A 40 3.64 -27.71 7.70
CA PHE A 40 3.79 -26.26 7.51
C PHE A 40 3.99 -25.90 6.04
N PHE A 41 4.86 -26.61 5.33
CA PHE A 41 5.10 -26.36 3.91
C PHE A 41 3.84 -26.60 3.06
N VAL A 42 3.07 -27.66 3.37
CA VAL A 42 1.76 -27.91 2.75
C VAL A 42 0.78 -26.78 3.05
N ALA A 43 0.71 -26.31 4.31
CA ALA A 43 -0.16 -25.21 4.71
C ALA A 43 0.19 -23.90 3.96
N VAL A 44 1.48 -23.56 3.83
CA VAL A 44 1.94 -22.39 3.07
C VAL A 44 1.58 -22.50 1.58
N ARG A 45 1.72 -23.70 1.00
CA ARG A 45 1.32 -23.93 -0.40
C ARG A 45 -0.19 -23.86 -0.58
N PHE A 46 -0.97 -24.22 0.45
CA PHE A 46 -2.42 -24.14 0.43
C PHE A 46 -2.91 -22.69 0.59
N THR A 47 -2.32 -21.91 1.50
CA THR A 47 -2.66 -20.48 1.67
C THR A 47 -2.21 -19.62 0.49
N GLY A 48 -1.12 -19.99 -0.20
CA GLY A 48 -0.66 -19.32 -1.42
C GLY A 48 -1.58 -19.47 -2.63
N ARG A 49 -2.56 -20.40 -2.62
CA ARG A 49 -3.53 -20.58 -3.71
C ARG A 49 -4.83 -19.80 -3.52
N VAL A 50 -5.08 -19.21 -2.35
CA VAL A 50 -6.31 -18.42 -2.10
C VAL A 50 -6.11 -16.94 -2.44
N VAL A 51 -4.87 -16.48 -2.68
CA VAL A 51 -4.58 -15.07 -3.03
C VAL A 51 -4.61 -14.81 -4.55
N GLY A 52 -4.85 -15.83 -5.38
CA GLY A 52 -4.85 -15.69 -6.84
C GLY A 52 -6.22 -15.47 -7.50
N GLN A 53 -7.33 -15.62 -6.77
CA GLN A 53 -8.68 -15.59 -7.36
C GLN A 53 -9.76 -15.00 -6.44
N VAL A 54 -9.40 -14.08 -5.54
CA VAL A 54 -10.37 -13.02 -5.19
C VAL A 54 -10.25 -11.94 -6.26
N THR A 55 -10.90 -12.20 -7.39
CA THR A 55 -11.28 -11.17 -8.34
C THR A 55 -12.25 -10.22 -7.62
N GLY A 56 -11.71 -9.16 -7.05
CA GLY A 56 -12.49 -8.06 -6.49
C GLY A 56 -13.13 -8.35 -5.12
N GLU A 57 -12.35 -8.23 -4.05
CA GLU A 57 -12.88 -7.34 -3.02
C GLU A 57 -12.80 -5.94 -3.65
N ALA A 58 -13.88 -5.54 -4.31
CA ALA A 58 -14.18 -4.13 -4.36
C ALA A 58 -14.34 -3.73 -2.89
N THR A 59 -13.22 -3.37 -2.24
CA THR A 59 -13.28 -2.24 -1.34
C THR A 59 -13.76 -1.10 -2.22
N SER A 60 -15.09 -1.01 -2.31
CA SER A 60 -15.77 0.23 -2.63
C SER A 60 -15.48 1.20 -1.49
N THR A 61 -14.20 1.57 -1.34
CA THR A 61 -13.86 2.95 -1.63
C THR A 61 -14.42 3.20 -3.02
N ALA A 62 -15.74 3.42 -3.10
CA ALA A 62 -16.26 4.37 -4.04
C ALA A 62 -15.41 5.59 -3.72
N ILE A 63 -14.33 5.76 -4.50
CA ILE A 63 -13.55 6.98 -4.51
C ILE A 63 -14.64 8.02 -4.59
N TYR A 64 -14.78 8.79 -3.52
CA TYR A 64 -15.85 9.75 -3.37
C TYR A 64 -15.49 10.83 -4.39
N ASN A 65 -15.83 10.56 -5.64
CA ASN A 65 -15.44 11.34 -6.79
C ASN A 65 -16.28 12.58 -6.71
N CYS A 66 -15.69 13.58 -6.10
CA CYS A 66 -15.96 14.93 -6.48
C CYS A 66 -15.29 15.12 -7.86
N SER A 67 -16.02 15.68 -8.81
CA SER A 67 -15.54 15.96 -10.17
C SER A 67 -15.83 17.40 -10.53
N ASP A 68 -14.95 17.99 -11.34
CA ASP A 68 -14.97 19.40 -11.68
C ASP A 68 -14.77 19.59 -13.18
N SER A 69 -15.62 20.37 -13.84
CA SER A 69 -15.63 20.46 -15.30
C SER A 69 -14.51 21.32 -15.89
N ASP A 70 -13.94 22.23 -15.10
CA ASP A 70 -12.82 23.12 -15.49
C ASP A 70 -11.47 22.72 -14.86
N ASN A 71 -11.45 21.59 -14.15
CA ASN A 71 -10.30 21.02 -13.45
C ASN A 71 -9.77 21.82 -12.25
N GLY A 72 -10.63 22.55 -11.53
CA GLY A 72 -10.31 23.08 -10.22
C GLY A 72 -10.80 24.51 -10.05
N ILE A 73 -9.89 25.42 -9.71
CA ILE A 73 -10.24 26.83 -9.56
C ILE A 73 -9.93 27.54 -10.89
N ASP A 74 -10.96 27.85 -11.68
CA ASP A 74 -10.90 28.63 -12.92
C ASP A 74 -12.06 29.64 -13.01
N TYR A 75 -11.83 30.82 -12.44
CA TYR A 75 -12.80 31.92 -12.42
C TYR A 75 -13.27 32.41 -13.80
N PHE A 76 -12.61 32.04 -14.91
CA PHE A 76 -12.91 32.59 -16.24
C PHE A 76 -13.68 31.61 -17.15
N THR A 77 -13.91 30.40 -16.67
CA THR A 77 -14.68 29.36 -17.36
C THR A 77 -15.84 29.00 -16.45
N LYS A 78 -17.06 28.84 -16.98
CA LYS A 78 -18.17 28.39 -16.13
C LYS A 78 -17.94 26.92 -15.75
N GLY A 79 -17.77 26.65 -14.47
CA GLY A 79 -17.59 25.33 -13.90
C GLY A 79 -18.88 24.69 -13.38
N ILE A 80 -18.83 23.35 -13.26
CA ILE A 80 -19.80 22.51 -12.57
C ILE A 80 -19.02 21.52 -11.72
N CYS A 81 -19.12 21.67 -10.41
CA CYS A 81 -18.62 20.70 -9.45
C CYS A 81 -19.73 19.74 -9.03
N GLU A 82 -19.49 18.45 -9.18
CA GLU A 82 -20.42 17.38 -8.78
C GLU A 82 -19.81 16.55 -7.66
N ASP A 83 -20.52 16.44 -6.53
CA ASP A 83 -20.18 15.50 -5.45
C ASP A 83 -21.34 14.53 -5.16
N ARG A 84 -21.24 13.73 -4.10
CA ARG A 84 -22.27 12.73 -3.76
C ARG A 84 -23.64 13.30 -3.40
N LYS A 85 -23.70 14.56 -2.99
CA LYS A 85 -24.94 15.18 -2.53
C LYS A 85 -25.69 15.76 -3.71
N GLN A 86 -25.00 16.54 -4.54
CA GLN A 86 -25.60 17.28 -5.65
C GLN A 86 -24.54 17.87 -6.58
N LYS A 87 -25.04 18.49 -7.65
CA LYS A 87 -24.28 19.37 -8.53
C LYS A 87 -24.30 20.80 -8.01
N TYR A 88 -23.18 21.49 -8.16
CA TYR A 88 -22.98 22.89 -7.86
C TYR A 88 -22.43 23.55 -9.13
N GLU A 89 -23.07 24.62 -9.59
CA GLU A 89 -22.60 25.40 -10.72
C GLU A 89 -22.03 26.72 -10.22
N ASP A 90 -21.00 27.22 -10.90
CA ASP A 90 -20.48 28.54 -10.62
C ASP A 90 -21.54 29.61 -10.90
N ALA A 91 -21.60 30.59 -10.01
CA ALA A 91 -22.67 31.56 -10.00
C ALA A 91 -22.18 32.96 -9.64
N CYS A 92 -22.63 33.95 -10.40
CA CYS A 92 -22.39 35.35 -10.08
C CYS A 92 -23.21 35.78 -8.87
N TYR A 93 -22.57 36.39 -7.88
CA TYR A 93 -23.23 37.08 -6.79
C TYR A 93 -22.97 38.58 -6.90
N GLY A 94 -24.02 39.33 -7.23
CA GLY A 94 -23.91 40.74 -7.58
C GLY A 94 -23.14 40.97 -8.89
N LYS A 95 -22.74 42.23 -9.14
CA LYS A 95 -22.11 42.62 -10.42
C LYS A 95 -20.66 42.13 -10.56
N ASN A 96 -19.93 42.03 -9.46
CA ASN A 96 -18.49 41.81 -9.44
C ASN A 96 -18.07 40.64 -8.53
N GLY A 97 -18.97 39.75 -8.14
CA GLY A 97 -18.68 38.59 -7.28
C GLY A 97 -18.98 37.27 -7.99
N LEU A 98 -18.18 36.24 -7.73
CA LEU A 98 -18.33 34.87 -8.23
C LEU A 98 -18.24 33.85 -7.09
N TRP A 99 -19.27 33.01 -6.96
CA TRP A 99 -19.23 31.78 -6.18
C TRP A 99 -18.67 30.69 -7.08
N GLU A 100 -17.41 30.34 -6.82
CA GLU A 100 -16.68 29.24 -7.46
C GLU A 100 -16.92 27.95 -6.69
N TYR A 101 -17.38 26.90 -7.34
CA TYR A 101 -17.44 25.56 -6.78
C TYR A 101 -16.39 24.68 -7.44
N TYR A 102 -15.43 24.20 -6.66
CA TYR A 102 -14.36 23.38 -7.20
C TYR A 102 -14.15 22.09 -6.44
N CYS A 103 -13.43 21.17 -7.08
CA CYS A 103 -13.06 19.89 -6.50
C CYS A 103 -11.57 19.82 -6.07
N PRO A 104 -11.25 19.89 -4.77
CA PRO A 104 -9.88 19.75 -4.29
C PRO A 104 -9.41 18.30 -4.37
N ARG A 105 -8.15 18.07 -4.79
CA ARG A 105 -7.56 16.72 -4.95
C ARG A 105 -7.63 15.85 -3.69
N ASP A 106 -7.55 16.46 -2.51
CA ASP A 106 -7.53 15.77 -1.21
C ASP A 106 -8.90 15.77 -0.51
N LYS A 107 -9.96 16.18 -1.22
CA LYS A 107 -11.30 16.32 -0.67
C LYS A 107 -12.29 15.51 -1.50
N TYR A 108 -13.39 15.17 -0.84
CA TYR A 108 -14.42 14.28 -1.35
C TYR A 108 -15.75 15.01 -1.60
N ALA A 109 -15.72 16.34 -1.57
CA ALA A 109 -16.89 17.21 -1.65
C ALA A 109 -16.52 18.53 -2.33
N CYS A 110 -17.48 19.11 -3.02
CA CYS A 110 -17.34 20.42 -3.64
C CYS A 110 -17.13 21.50 -2.57
N ILE A 111 -16.22 22.41 -2.81
CA ILE A 111 -15.94 23.55 -1.93
C ILE A 111 -16.33 24.83 -2.65
N MET A 112 -17.12 25.67 -1.98
CA MET A 112 -17.43 27.01 -2.45
C MET A 112 -16.31 27.99 -2.05
N GLN A 113 -15.87 28.80 -2.98
CA GLN A 113 -14.94 29.91 -2.76
C GLN A 113 -15.51 31.19 -3.38
N GLU A 114 -15.39 32.29 -2.64
CA GLU A 114 -15.73 33.62 -3.15
C GLU A 114 -14.55 34.23 -3.89
N SER A 115 -14.83 34.81 -5.05
CA SER A 115 -13.85 35.55 -5.86
C SER A 115 -14.44 36.88 -6.34
N ALA A 116 -13.58 37.90 -6.42
CA ALA A 116 -13.94 39.19 -6.97
C ALA A 116 -13.62 39.21 -8.47
N CYS A 117 -14.59 39.57 -9.31
CA CYS A 117 -14.43 39.75 -10.75
C CYS A 117 -14.23 41.24 -11.08
N PRO A 118 -12.99 41.71 -11.37
CA PRO A 118 -12.70 43.13 -11.54
C PRO A 118 -13.43 43.78 -12.73
N TYR A 119 -13.79 42.97 -13.73
CA TYR A 119 -14.44 43.41 -14.96
C TYR A 119 -15.91 43.01 -15.04
N GLY A 120 -16.48 42.51 -13.93
CA GLY A 120 -17.84 42.01 -13.86
C GLY A 120 -17.92 40.49 -13.93
N CYS A 121 -19.03 39.96 -13.46
CA CYS A 121 -19.39 38.55 -13.55
C CYS A 121 -20.61 38.41 -14.45
N GLU A 122 -20.54 37.47 -15.39
CA GLU A 122 -21.63 37.15 -16.32
C GLU A 122 -21.66 35.63 -16.53
N ASP A 123 -22.86 35.05 -16.55
CA ASP A 123 -23.08 33.60 -16.77
C ASP A 123 -22.23 32.66 -15.91
N GLY A 124 -21.99 33.03 -14.65
CA GLY A 124 -21.24 32.19 -13.70
C GLY A 124 -19.74 32.15 -13.96
N ARG A 125 -19.17 33.18 -14.61
CA ARG A 125 -17.73 33.36 -14.76
C ARG A 125 -17.34 34.84 -14.68
N CYS A 126 -16.11 35.12 -14.33
CA CYS A 126 -15.53 36.45 -14.42
C CYS A 126 -15.26 36.84 -15.89
N LEU A 127 -15.58 38.08 -16.23
CA LEU A 127 -15.23 38.68 -17.51
C LEU A 127 -13.73 39.04 -17.56
N LYS A 128 -13.15 38.94 -18.75
CA LYS A 128 -11.79 39.42 -19.01
C LYS A 128 -11.79 40.89 -19.41
N LYS A 129 -10.62 41.53 -19.30
CA LYS A 129 -10.44 42.92 -19.73
C LYS A 129 -10.79 43.05 -21.22
N GLY A 130 -11.81 43.85 -21.53
CA GLY A 130 -12.31 44.06 -22.90
C GLY A 130 -13.58 43.28 -23.26
N GLU A 131 -14.07 42.40 -22.37
CA GLU A 131 -15.35 41.69 -22.56
C GLU A 131 -16.55 42.45 -22.00
N LEU A 132 -16.35 43.57 -21.31
CA LEU A 132 -17.46 44.47 -20.98
C LEU A 132 -18.08 44.97 -22.28
N SER A 133 -19.17 44.34 -22.69
CA SER A 133 -20.01 44.82 -23.76
C SER A 133 -20.46 46.22 -23.40
N VAL A 134 -19.98 47.17 -24.19
CA VAL A 134 -20.60 48.47 -24.37
C VAL A 134 -22.10 48.21 -24.45
N VAL A 135 -22.86 48.72 -23.48
CA VAL A 135 -24.32 48.80 -23.59
C VAL A 135 -24.54 49.83 -24.70
N ASP A 136 -24.42 49.40 -25.95
CA ASP A 136 -24.89 50.17 -27.07
C ASP A 136 -26.40 50.19 -26.95
N ASN A 137 -26.88 51.41 -26.68
CA ASN A 137 -28.19 51.98 -26.97
C ASN A 137 -29.17 51.06 -27.73
N PRO A 138 -30.49 51.15 -27.46
CA PRO A 138 -31.49 50.45 -28.25
C PRO A 138 -31.47 50.96 -29.70
N VAL A 139 -30.75 50.24 -30.57
CA VAL A 139 -30.78 50.45 -32.01
C VAL A 139 -31.99 49.71 -32.56
N ILE A 140 -32.89 50.52 -33.08
CA ILE A 140 -34.13 50.19 -33.75
C ILE A 140 -33.88 49.19 -34.89
N ASN A 141 -34.77 48.21 -34.98
CA ASN A 141 -34.84 47.19 -36.02
C ASN A 141 -34.54 47.71 -37.45
N SER A 142 -33.55 47.10 -38.09
CA SER A 142 -33.59 46.88 -39.55
C SER A 142 -32.83 45.60 -39.91
N THR A 143 -33.63 44.57 -40.22
CA THR A 143 -33.49 43.62 -41.34
C THR A 143 -32.11 43.16 -41.82
N GLU A 144 -31.94 41.83 -41.72
CA GLU A 144 -31.32 40.91 -42.68
C GLU A 144 -30.03 41.33 -43.39
N THR A 145 -28.95 40.56 -43.20
CA THR A 145 -28.29 39.87 -44.34
C THR A 145 -27.32 38.78 -43.88
N ASN A 146 -27.48 37.61 -44.49
CA ASN A 146 -26.49 36.52 -44.52
C ASN A 146 -25.17 37.03 -45.10
N THR A 147 -24.05 36.73 -44.43
CA THR A 147 -22.81 36.39 -45.13
C THR A 147 -21.92 35.48 -44.28
N THR A 148 -21.57 34.36 -44.91
CA THR A 148 -20.61 33.35 -44.49
C THR A 148 -19.21 33.87 -44.79
N GLU A 149 -18.31 33.93 -43.80
CA GLU A 149 -16.86 33.92 -44.06
C GLU A 149 -16.09 33.15 -42.98
N ILE A 150 -15.09 32.43 -43.50
CA ILE A 150 -14.25 31.41 -42.87
C ILE A 150 -12.91 32.08 -42.52
N ASN A 151 -12.27 31.66 -41.41
CA ASN A 151 -10.85 31.25 -41.32
C ASN A 151 -10.10 31.71 -40.04
N THR A 152 -9.55 30.69 -39.36
CA THR A 152 -8.19 30.55 -38.79
C THR A 152 -7.64 31.56 -37.76
N ALA A 153 -7.18 31.01 -36.61
CA ALA A 153 -5.79 31.05 -36.10
C ALA A 153 -5.79 30.67 -34.60
N SER A 154 -5.19 29.55 -34.20
CA SER A 154 -3.79 29.44 -33.74
C SER A 154 -3.52 30.15 -32.40
N GLY A 155 -3.40 29.35 -31.33
CA GLY A 155 -2.97 29.79 -30.00
C GLY A 155 -2.47 28.63 -29.16
N ASN A 156 -1.35 28.01 -29.55
CA ASN A 156 -0.58 27.09 -28.71
C ASN A 156 0.29 27.88 -27.73
N ASN A 157 0.17 27.64 -26.41
CA ASN A 157 1.27 27.61 -25.41
C ASN A 157 0.73 27.59 -23.97
N PRO A 158 1.55 27.23 -22.95
CA PRO A 158 2.42 26.08 -22.83
C PRO A 158 2.04 25.22 -21.61
N ILE A 159 2.27 23.91 -21.71
CA ILE A 159 2.13 22.95 -20.61
C ILE A 159 3.19 23.25 -19.54
N VAL A 160 2.76 23.71 -18.37
CA VAL A 160 3.59 23.83 -17.16
C VAL A 160 3.31 22.61 -16.28
N THR A 161 4.11 21.57 -16.44
CA THR A 161 4.18 20.45 -15.49
C THR A 161 4.93 20.90 -14.24
N LYS A 162 4.20 21.20 -13.15
CA LYS A 162 4.80 21.20 -11.81
C LYS A 162 4.78 19.78 -11.25
N GLU A 163 5.93 19.17 -11.38
CA GLU A 163 6.37 17.92 -10.74
C GLU A 163 6.41 18.13 -9.22
N ASN A 164 5.38 17.66 -8.52
CA ASN A 164 5.44 17.47 -7.08
C ASN A 164 5.71 15.99 -6.80
N SER A 165 6.99 15.75 -6.54
CA SER A 165 7.63 14.62 -5.85
C SER A 165 6.67 13.67 -5.12
N PRO A 166 6.65 12.36 -5.45
CA PRO A 166 5.99 11.38 -4.62
C PRO A 166 6.81 11.19 -3.34
N ALA A 167 6.23 11.60 -2.21
CA ALA A 167 6.66 11.11 -0.91
C ALA A 167 6.66 9.59 -0.98
N VAL A 168 7.83 8.99 -0.80
CA VAL A 168 8.04 7.55 -0.82
C VAL A 168 7.26 6.94 0.35
N GLU A 169 6.04 6.50 0.09
CA GLU A 169 5.35 5.57 0.97
C GLU A 169 6.12 4.25 0.96
N ILE A 170 6.96 4.07 1.98
CA ILE A 170 7.56 2.78 2.30
C ILE A 170 6.42 1.90 2.78
N ILE A 171 5.77 1.21 1.85
CA ILE A 171 4.80 0.16 2.12
C ILE A 171 5.55 -0.93 2.90
N LYS A 172 5.47 -0.88 4.23
CA LYS A 172 5.96 -1.94 5.11
C LYS A 172 5.07 -3.14 4.89
N ASN A 173 5.40 -3.94 3.87
CA ASN A 173 4.73 -5.19 3.59
C ASN A 173 4.82 -6.07 4.87
N PRO A 174 3.70 -6.36 5.55
CA PRO A 174 3.72 -7.10 6.82
C PRO A 174 4.32 -8.51 6.64
N TYR A 175 4.28 -9.07 5.43
CA TYR A 175 4.90 -10.35 5.11
C TYR A 175 6.43 -10.29 5.14
N LEU A 176 7.05 -9.15 4.82
CA LEU A 176 8.50 -8.98 4.88
C LEU A 176 9.00 -9.02 6.33
N ILE A 177 8.25 -8.40 7.25
CA ILE A 177 8.57 -8.44 8.69
C ILE A 177 8.45 -9.86 9.22
N ILE A 178 7.37 -10.56 8.87
CA ILE A 178 7.15 -11.97 9.28
C ILE A 178 8.27 -12.87 8.73
N LEU A 179 8.69 -12.68 7.48
CA LEU A 179 9.78 -13.44 6.87
C LEU A 179 11.10 -13.22 7.60
N ILE A 180 11.43 -11.97 7.95
CA ILE A 180 12.65 -11.64 8.71
C ILE A 180 12.63 -12.32 10.09
N VAL A 181 11.51 -12.24 10.81
CA VAL A 181 11.36 -12.88 12.12
C VAL A 181 11.53 -14.39 12.02
N LEU A 182 10.96 -15.03 11.00
CA LEU A 182 11.07 -16.46 10.78
C LEU A 182 12.53 -16.88 10.53
N VAL A 183 13.26 -16.13 9.70
CA VAL A 183 14.69 -16.38 9.42
C VAL A 183 15.52 -16.26 10.70
N ILE A 184 15.26 -15.25 11.53
CA ILE A 184 15.96 -15.06 12.82
C ILE A 184 15.72 -16.26 13.75
N VAL A 185 14.47 -16.71 13.88
CA VAL A 185 14.13 -17.87 14.73
C VAL A 185 14.84 -19.14 14.26
N VAL A 186 14.89 -19.38 12.94
CA VAL A 186 15.59 -20.53 12.37
C VAL A 186 17.10 -20.46 12.66
N LEU A 187 17.72 -19.30 12.51
CA LEU A 187 19.14 -19.11 12.84
C LEU A 187 19.43 -19.38 14.33
N LEU A 188 18.58 -18.91 15.23
CA LEU A 188 18.72 -19.19 16.67
C LEU A 188 18.61 -20.68 16.98
N ILE A 189 17.69 -21.40 16.34
CA ILE A 189 17.56 -22.85 16.48
C ILE A 189 18.81 -23.56 15.98
N ILE A 190 19.35 -23.18 14.81
CA ILE A 190 20.58 -23.76 14.25
C ILE A 190 21.75 -23.55 15.21
N VAL A 191 21.92 -22.33 15.74
CA VAL A 191 22.97 -22.02 16.72
C VAL A 191 22.82 -22.89 17.97
N PHE A 192 21.61 -23.02 18.50
CA PHE A 192 21.33 -23.87 19.66
C PHE A 192 21.68 -25.34 19.41
N LEU A 193 21.33 -25.89 18.24
CA LEU A 193 21.67 -27.26 17.86
C LEU A 193 23.18 -27.47 17.74
N VAL A 194 23.91 -26.52 17.13
CA VAL A 194 25.38 -26.58 17.02
C VAL A 194 26.03 -26.57 18.42
N LEU A 195 25.54 -25.72 19.33
CA LEU A 195 26.01 -25.68 20.71
C LEU A 195 25.73 -26.99 21.44
N PHE A 196 24.54 -27.56 21.24
CA PHE A 196 24.15 -28.82 21.85
C PHE A 196 25.00 -30.00 21.35
N ILE A 197 25.28 -30.07 20.04
CA ILE A 197 26.17 -31.07 19.45
C ILE A 197 27.58 -30.92 20.01
N LYS A 198 28.11 -29.69 20.09
CA LYS A 198 29.44 -29.41 20.63
C LYS A 198 29.55 -29.80 22.10
N LYS A 199 28.53 -29.52 22.91
CA LYS A 199 28.44 -29.96 24.31
C LYS A 199 28.43 -31.48 24.43
N SER A 200 27.62 -32.15 23.61
CA SER A 200 27.52 -33.61 23.58
C SER A 200 28.85 -34.28 23.16
N ALA A 201 29.58 -33.71 22.21
CA ALA A 201 30.90 -34.19 21.81
C ALA A 201 31.96 -34.04 22.91
N ARG A 202 31.94 -32.93 23.67
CA ARG A 202 32.82 -32.74 24.83
C ARG A 202 32.59 -33.79 25.91
N LEU A 203 31.32 -34.11 26.18
CA LEU A 203 30.96 -35.14 27.17
C LEU A 203 31.47 -36.52 26.74
N LYS A 204 31.33 -36.90 25.45
CA LYS A 204 31.90 -38.15 24.93
C LYS A 204 33.43 -38.20 25.06
N LYS A 205 34.13 -37.10 24.77
CA LYS A 205 35.61 -37.02 24.90
C LYS A 205 36.08 -37.17 26.35
N SER A 206 35.35 -36.58 27.31
CA SER A 206 35.65 -36.71 28.75
C SER A 206 35.45 -38.14 29.25
N SER A 207 34.38 -38.82 28.82
CA SER A 207 34.12 -40.21 29.22
C SER A 207 35.14 -41.20 28.66
N ILE A 208 35.74 -40.93 27.50
CA ILE A 208 36.81 -41.78 26.94
C ILE A 208 38.11 -41.60 27.73
N LYS A 209 38.50 -40.37 28.08
CA LYS A 209 39.70 -40.12 28.90
C LYS A 209 39.65 -40.78 30.28
N LEU A 210 38.46 -40.83 30.90
CA LEU A 210 38.29 -41.47 32.21
C LEU A 210 38.45 -43.01 32.16
N LYS A 211 38.33 -43.64 30.99
CA LYS A 211 38.49 -45.10 30.82
C LYS A 211 39.92 -45.53 30.50
N LEU A 212 40.79 -44.58 30.16
CA LEU A 212 42.19 -44.81 29.78
C LEU A 212 43.17 -44.61 30.96
N LYS A 213 42.66 -44.28 32.14
CA LYS A 213 43.41 -44.09 33.38
C LYS A 213 42.94 -45.10 34.41
#